data_AF-D5ET42-F1
#
_entry.id   AF-D5ET42-F1
#
_cell.length_a   1.000
_cell.length_b   1.000
_cell.length_c   1.000
_cell.angle_alpha   90.00
_cell.angle_beta   90.00
_cell.angle_gamma   90.00
#
_symmetry.space_group_name_H-M   'P 1'
#
loop_
_entity.id
_entity.type
_entity.pdbx_description
1 polymer ?
#
loop_
_entity_poly.entity_id
_entity_poly.type
_entity_poly.pdbx_seq_one_letter_code
_entity_poly.pdbx_strand_id
1 'polypeptide(L)'
;MEQNYEDLKAWQDGARRMLENDIEQMKEKLEQKLNLVRLMELTDELLTKIDRLNSELQDERAQRQAAEVKLSELNKLSAGVARKSPQVDILKAMRSYLKISKRKNLAKREAAKMVFTELCASAQMDFPEDIMEELSHLDDEQLEPKVVNVAGNYNDIHDNSSVTRI
;
A
#
# COMPACT_ATOMS: atom_id res chain seq x y z
N MET A 1 -78.85 -37.35 31.46
CA MET A 1 -78.02 -37.37 30.24
C MET A 1 -77.42 -36.00 29.92
N GLU A 2 -78.10 -34.89 30.21
CA GLU A 2 -77.58 -33.52 29.99
C GLU A 2 -76.32 -33.17 30.80
N GLN A 3 -76.24 -33.53 32.09
CA GLN A 3 -75.07 -33.24 32.93
C GLN A 3 -73.75 -33.78 32.35
N ASN A 4 -73.76 -35.03 31.86
CA ASN A 4 -72.57 -35.64 31.22
C ASN A 4 -72.17 -34.93 29.92
N TYR A 5 -73.12 -34.34 29.20
CA TYR A 5 -72.84 -33.60 27.97
C TYR A 5 -72.22 -32.23 28.27
N GLU A 6 -72.71 -31.54 29.30
CA GLU A 6 -72.15 -30.27 29.77
C GLU A 6 -70.73 -30.44 30.33
N ASP A 7 -70.50 -31.51 31.12
CA ASP A 7 -69.18 -31.81 31.67
C ASP A 7 -68.16 -32.12 30.57
N LEU A 8 -68.56 -32.89 29.54
CA LEU A 8 -67.70 -33.19 28.39
C LEU A 8 -67.36 -31.93 27.58
N LYS A 9 -68.35 -31.04 27.39
CA LYS A 9 -68.15 -29.77 26.69
C LYS A 9 -67.21 -28.85 27.47
N ALA A 10 -67.38 -28.76 28.78
CA ALA A 10 -66.50 -27.98 29.65
C ALA A 10 -65.05 -28.52 29.64
N TRP A 11 -64.89 -29.85 29.64
CA TRP A 11 -63.58 -30.49 29.49
C TRP A 11 -62.94 -30.18 28.13
N GLN A 12 -63.70 -30.28 27.04
CA GLN A 12 -63.22 -29.95 25.69
C GLN A 12 -62.80 -28.48 25.58
N ASP A 13 -63.60 -27.56 26.11
CA ASP A 13 -63.28 -26.13 26.13
C ASP A 13 -62.08 -25.82 27.04
N GLY A 14 -61.89 -26.57 28.13
CA GLY A 14 -60.70 -26.51 28.98
C GLY A 14 -59.44 -26.96 28.23
N ALA A 15 -59.50 -28.13 27.60
CA ALA A 15 -58.39 -28.67 26.80
C ALA A 15 -58.03 -27.75 25.63
N ARG A 16 -59.03 -27.18 24.96
CA ARG A 16 -58.82 -26.20 23.88
C ARG A 16 -58.08 -24.95 24.38
N ARG A 17 -58.50 -24.36 25.50
CA ARG A 17 -57.83 -23.18 26.08
C ARG A 17 -56.38 -23.47 26.48
N MET A 18 -56.10 -24.65 27.02
CA MET A 18 -54.73 -25.06 27.35
C MET A 18 -53.86 -25.17 26.10
N LEU A 19 -54.36 -25.83 25.06
CA LEU A 19 -53.63 -25.95 23.79
C LEU A 19 -53.42 -24.59 23.11
N GLU A 20 -54.41 -23.69 23.15
CA GLU A 20 -54.28 -22.33 22.63
C GLU A 20 -53.20 -21.53 23.37
N ASN A 21 -53.13 -21.65 24.70
CA ASN A 21 -52.08 -21.03 25.51
C ASN A 21 -50.69 -21.60 25.18
N ASP A 22 -50.56 -22.93 25.04
CA ASP A 22 -49.29 -23.58 24.72
C ASP A 22 -48.81 -23.19 23.32
N ILE A 23 -49.72 -23.10 22.34
CA ILE A 23 -49.42 -22.60 20.99
C ILE A 23 -48.87 -21.18 21.05
N GLU A 24 -49.49 -20.31 21.85
CA GLU A 24 -49.07 -18.91 21.94
C GLU A 24 -47.68 -18.77 22.58
N GLN A 25 -47.41 -19.51 23.66
CA GLN A 25 -46.08 -19.55 24.27
C GLN A 25 -45.02 -20.07 23.30
N MET A 26 -45.36 -21.06 22.47
CA MET A 26 -44.42 -21.61 21.50
C MET A 26 -44.13 -20.64 20.35
N LYS A 27 -45.11 -19.83 19.92
CA LYS A 27 -44.88 -18.76 18.95
C LYS A 27 -43.95 -17.69 19.51
N GLU A 28 -44.17 -17.26 20.75
CA GLU A 28 -43.32 -16.25 21.40
C GLU A 28 -41.87 -16.75 21.51
N LYS A 29 -41.68 -18.00 21.94
CA LYS A 29 -40.35 -18.63 21.99
C LYS A 29 -39.71 -18.75 20.60
N LEU A 30 -40.50 -19.04 19.57
CA LEU A 30 -40.00 -19.10 18.20
C LEU A 30 -39.54 -17.73 17.71
N GLU A 31 -40.32 -16.68 17.97
CA GLU A 31 -39.95 -15.30 17.62
C GLU A 31 -38.67 -14.84 18.33
N GLN A 32 -38.54 -15.13 19.62
CA GLN A 32 -37.31 -14.87 20.38
C GLN A 32 -36.09 -15.58 19.74
N LYS A 33 -36.25 -16.84 19.33
CA LYS A 33 -35.18 -17.59 18.65
C LYS A 33 -34.82 -17.00 17.28
N LEU A 34 -35.81 -16.57 16.49
CA LEU A 34 -35.57 -15.92 15.20
C LEU A 34 -34.81 -14.61 15.37
N ASN A 35 -35.13 -13.82 16.40
CA ASN A 35 -34.40 -12.61 16.72
C ASN A 35 -32.94 -12.90 17.13
N LEU A 36 -32.69 -13.97 17.89
CA LEU A 36 -31.32 -14.39 18.23
C LEU A 36 -30.51 -14.76 16.99
N VAL A 37 -31.09 -15.48 16.02
CA VAL A 37 -30.40 -15.83 14.77
C VAL A 37 -29.98 -14.56 14.01
N ARG A 38 -30.87 -13.57 13.90
CA ARG A 38 -30.54 -12.28 13.26
C ARG A 38 -29.40 -11.55 13.99
N LEU A 39 -29.37 -11.59 15.32
CA LEU A 39 -28.28 -11.00 16.09
C LEU A 39 -26.96 -11.75 15.88
N MET A 40 -26.98 -13.07 15.71
CA MET A 40 -25.80 -13.85 15.36
C MET A 40 -25.26 -13.48 13.98
N GLU A 41 -26.14 -13.36 12.97
CA GLU A 41 -25.75 -12.93 11.62
C GLU A 41 -25.07 -11.55 11.64
N LEU A 42 -25.64 -10.59 12.35
CA LEU A 42 -25.03 -9.27 12.54
C LEU A 42 -23.70 -9.33 13.29
N THR A 43 -23.56 -10.26 14.24
CA THR A 43 -22.31 -10.45 14.97
C THR A 43 -21.21 -10.99 14.05
N ASP A 44 -21.53 -11.95 13.18
CA ASP A 44 -20.59 -12.51 12.20
C ASP A 44 -20.14 -11.44 11.18
N GLU A 45 -21.05 -10.57 10.74
CA GLU A 45 -20.71 -9.42 9.89
C GLU A 45 -19.74 -8.45 10.60
N LEU A 46 -19.99 -8.16 11.88
CA LEU A 46 -19.12 -7.30 12.68
C LEU A 46 -17.74 -7.92 12.91
N LEU A 47 -17.66 -9.22 13.17
CA LEU A 47 -16.40 -9.94 13.31
C LEU A 47 -15.59 -9.89 12.01
N THR A 48 -16.23 -10.14 10.87
CA THR A 48 -15.59 -10.04 9.55
C THR A 48 -15.03 -8.63 9.31
N LYS A 49 -15.77 -7.60 9.72
CA LYS A 49 -15.32 -6.20 9.61
C LYS A 49 -14.14 -5.88 10.53
N ILE A 50 -14.13 -6.42 11.74
CA ILE A 50 -13.01 -6.29 12.69
C ILE A 50 -11.75 -6.92 12.11
N ASP A 51 -11.84 -8.13 11.56
CA ASP A 51 -10.69 -8.83 10.98
C ASP A 51 -10.09 -8.04 9.81
N ARG A 52 -10.95 -7.51 8.94
CA ARG A 52 -10.53 -6.64 7.84
C ARG A 52 -9.81 -5.39 8.34
N LEU A 53 -10.39 -4.66 9.30
CA LEU A 53 -9.80 -3.45 9.86
C LEU A 53 -8.47 -3.73 10.57
N ASN A 54 -8.33 -4.88 11.23
CA ASN A 54 -7.08 -5.32 11.84
C ASN A 54 -6.00 -5.56 10.79
N SER A 55 -6.34 -6.17 9.64
CA SER A 55 -5.41 -6.34 8.52
C SER A 55 -4.97 -4.99 7.96
N GLU A 56 -5.91 -4.07 7.70
CA GLU A 56 -5.61 -2.72 7.19
C GLU A 56 -4.69 -1.95 8.17
N LEU A 57 -4.93 -2.07 9.48
CA LEU A 57 -4.10 -1.46 10.51
C LEU A 57 -2.69 -2.06 10.56
N GLN A 58 -2.54 -3.37 10.33
CA GLN A 58 -1.25 -4.02 10.29
C GLN A 58 -0.42 -3.55 9.09
N ASP A 59 -1.05 -3.40 7.92
CA ASP A 59 -0.40 -2.88 6.72
C ASP A 59 0.09 -1.44 6.91
N GLU A 60 -0.75 -0.56 7.48
CA GLU A 60 -0.37 0.81 7.82
C GLU A 60 0.80 0.87 8.81
N ARG A 61 0.81 0.02 9.83
CA ARG A 61 1.94 -0.07 10.77
C ARG A 61 3.24 -0.49 10.07
N ALA A 62 3.17 -1.45 9.15
CA ALA A 62 4.33 -1.88 8.37
C ALA A 62 4.85 -0.75 7.45
N GLN A 63 3.94 -0.03 6.78
CA GLN A 63 4.29 1.12 5.95
C GLN A 63 4.95 2.23 6.76
N ARG A 64 4.40 2.55 7.94
CA ARG A 64 4.97 3.54 8.85
C ARG A 64 6.37 3.15 9.31
N GLN A 65 6.58 1.89 9.69
CA GLN A 65 7.90 1.41 10.09
C GLN A 65 8.92 1.52 8.95
N ALA A 66 8.52 1.17 7.73
CA ALA A 66 9.37 1.35 6.55
C ALA A 66 9.71 2.82 6.29
N ALA A 67 8.76 3.74 6.49
CA ALA A 67 9.00 5.17 6.37
C ALA A 67 9.94 5.70 7.47
N GLU A 68 9.80 5.25 8.71
CA GLU A 68 10.68 5.61 9.83
C GLU A 68 12.12 5.12 9.60
N VAL A 69 12.31 3.93 9.03
CA VAL A 69 13.63 3.42 8.64
C VAL A 69 14.25 4.32 7.56
N LYS A 70 13.51 4.64 6.48
CA LYS A 70 13.98 5.54 5.43
C LYS A 70 14.33 6.92 5.97
N LEU A 71 13.53 7.46 6.88
CA LEU A 71 13.78 8.75 7.51
C LEU A 71 15.04 8.71 8.40
N SER A 72 15.26 7.61 9.12
CA SER A 72 16.49 7.37 9.88
C SER A 72 17.73 7.29 8.98
N GLU A 73 17.64 6.63 7.83
CA GLU A 73 18.70 6.59 6.82
C GLU A 73 19.02 7.98 6.26
N LEU A 74 17.99 8.76 5.92
CA LEU A 74 18.13 10.16 5.50
C LEU A 74 18.79 11.01 6.60
N ASN A 75 18.39 10.83 7.85
CA ASN A 75 18.99 11.53 8.98
C ASN A 75 20.47 11.19 9.15
N LYS A 76 20.87 9.91 9.01
CA LYS A 76 22.28 9.49 9.03
C LYS A 76 23.09 10.12 7.89
N LEU A 77 22.52 10.20 6.69
CA LEU A 77 23.14 10.91 5.57
C LEU A 77 23.31 12.40 5.90
N SER A 78 22.28 13.05 6.45
CA SER A 78 22.36 14.45 6.85
C SER A 78 23.41 14.69 7.95
N ALA A 79 23.50 13.79 8.94
CA ALA A 79 24.46 13.90 10.03
C ALA A 79 25.90 13.62 9.59
N GLY A 80 26.10 12.72 8.61
CA GLY A 80 27.39 12.48 7.97
C GLY A 80 27.84 13.65 7.08
N VAL A 81 26.89 14.32 6.42
CA VAL A 81 27.10 15.52 5.59
C VAL A 81 27.19 16.80 6.44
N ALA A 82 26.73 16.79 7.69
CA ALA A 82 26.83 17.89 8.64
C ALA A 82 28.24 18.07 9.24
N ARG A 83 29.21 17.22 8.90
CA ARG A 83 30.61 17.69 8.87
C ARG A 83 30.67 18.70 7.74
N LYS A 84 30.73 19.99 8.06
CA LYS A 84 30.81 21.12 7.11
C LYS A 84 31.82 20.79 5.99
N SER A 85 31.37 20.08 4.96
CA SER A 85 32.12 19.92 3.74
C SER A 85 32.34 21.34 3.27
N PRO A 86 33.60 21.78 3.07
CA PRO A 86 33.86 23.10 2.55
C PRO A 86 32.91 23.37 1.39
N GLN A 87 32.28 24.54 1.36
CA GLN A 87 31.32 24.90 0.30
C GLN A 87 31.89 24.61 -1.09
N VAL A 88 33.22 24.76 -1.23
CA VAL A 88 34.01 24.40 -2.40
C VAL A 88 33.83 22.93 -2.83
N ASP A 89 33.86 21.97 -1.90
CA ASP A 89 33.72 20.55 -2.20
C ASP A 89 32.28 20.18 -2.58
N ILE A 90 31.29 20.83 -1.96
CA ILE A 90 29.87 20.69 -2.32
C ILE A 90 29.67 21.20 -3.75
N LEU A 91 30.14 22.41 -4.07
CA LEU A 91 30.05 22.99 -5.41
C LEU A 91 30.81 22.15 -6.45
N LYS A 92 31.96 21.55 -6.08
CA LYS A 92 32.71 20.64 -6.95
C LYS A 92 31.93 19.36 -7.25
N ALA A 93 31.26 18.78 -6.25
CA ALA A 93 30.40 17.62 -6.42
C ALA A 93 29.19 17.95 -7.32
N MET A 94 28.56 19.11 -7.12
CA MET A 94 27.44 19.58 -7.94
C MET A 94 27.83 19.76 -9.41
N ARG A 95 28.98 20.41 -9.69
CA ARG A 95 29.54 20.51 -11.06
C ARG A 95 29.80 19.14 -11.68
N SER A 96 30.36 18.22 -10.90
CA SER A 96 30.62 16.87 -11.40
C SER A 96 29.33 16.11 -11.71
N TYR A 97 28.31 16.27 -10.88
CA TYR A 97 26.99 15.67 -11.11
C TYR A 97 26.34 16.20 -12.38
N LEU A 98 26.33 17.52 -12.60
CA LEU A 98 25.76 18.13 -13.82
C LEU A 98 26.44 17.61 -15.09
N LYS A 99 27.78 17.52 -15.09
CA LYS A 99 28.55 16.94 -16.21
C LYS A 99 28.18 15.48 -16.50
N ILE A 100 27.90 14.68 -15.45
CA ILE A 100 27.47 13.29 -15.62
C ILE A 100 26.03 13.24 -16.14
N SER A 101 25.16 14.11 -15.63
CA SER A 101 23.74 14.19 -16.00
C SER A 101 23.52 14.57 -17.46
N LYS A 102 24.38 15.41 -18.06
CA LYS A 102 24.37 15.68 -19.51
C LYS A 102 24.39 14.43 -20.39
N ARG A 103 25.00 13.33 -19.91
CA ARG A 103 25.11 12.04 -20.62
C ARG A 103 23.95 11.07 -20.33
N LYS A 104 22.94 11.48 -19.55
CA LYS A 104 21.81 10.65 -19.17
C LYS A 104 20.61 10.92 -20.08
N ASN A 105 19.62 10.04 -20.01
CA ASN A 105 18.37 10.22 -20.74
C ASN A 105 17.58 11.45 -20.26
N LEU A 106 16.64 11.92 -21.08
CA LEU A 106 15.85 13.13 -20.81
C LEU A 106 15.24 13.16 -19.41
N ALA A 107 14.56 12.07 -19.00
CA ALA A 107 13.94 11.99 -17.68
C ALA A 107 14.92 12.22 -16.51
N LYS A 108 16.17 11.73 -16.63
CA LYS A 108 17.20 11.98 -15.60
C LYS A 108 17.75 13.40 -15.65
N ARG A 109 17.79 14.04 -16.83
CA ARG A 109 18.18 15.45 -16.98
C ARG A 109 17.13 16.38 -16.38
N GLU A 110 15.86 16.12 -16.65
CA GLU A 110 14.72 16.84 -16.06
C GLU A 110 14.69 16.69 -14.54
N ALA A 111 14.89 15.48 -14.02
CA ALA A 111 14.99 15.23 -12.58
C ALA A 111 16.15 16.02 -11.95
N ALA A 112 17.32 16.08 -12.60
CA ALA A 112 18.44 16.88 -12.14
C ALA A 112 18.10 18.39 -12.14
N LYS A 113 17.45 18.92 -13.18
CA LYS A 113 17.00 20.32 -13.22
C LYS A 113 16.05 20.65 -12.08
N MET A 114 15.07 19.79 -11.81
CA MET A 114 14.12 19.98 -10.72
C MET A 114 14.83 20.03 -9.36
N VAL A 115 15.71 19.06 -9.08
CA VAL A 115 16.45 19.00 -7.82
C VAL A 115 17.25 20.29 -7.57
N PHE A 116 17.95 20.81 -8.57
CA PHE A 116 18.72 22.05 -8.45
C PHE A 116 17.81 23.28 -8.28
N THR A 117 16.70 23.35 -9.00
CA THR A 117 15.73 24.46 -8.89
C THR A 117 15.10 24.49 -7.50
N GLU A 118 14.75 23.33 -6.96
CA GLU A 118 14.18 23.19 -5.62
C GLU A 118 15.21 23.50 -4.54
N LEU A 119 16.49 23.15 -4.74
CA LEU A 119 17.60 23.56 -3.89
C LEU A 119 17.79 25.09 -3.85
N CYS A 120 17.76 25.78 -5.00
CA CYS A 120 17.79 27.25 -5.04
C CYS A 120 16.64 27.86 -4.23
N ALA A 121 15.42 27.36 -4.47
CA ALA A 121 14.21 27.89 -3.86
C ALA A 121 14.18 27.66 -2.34
N SER A 122 14.58 26.47 -1.89
CA SER A 122 14.56 26.10 -0.47
C SER A 122 15.70 26.70 0.34
N ALA A 123 16.89 26.83 -0.24
CA ALA A 123 18.06 27.37 0.45
C ALA A 123 18.16 28.90 0.39
N GLN A 124 17.31 29.59 -0.39
CA GLN A 124 17.45 31.03 -0.71
C GLN A 124 18.88 31.38 -1.16
N MET A 125 19.50 30.47 -1.91
CA MET A 125 20.87 30.60 -2.37
C MET A 125 20.90 30.72 -3.88
N ASP A 126 21.65 31.71 -4.36
CA ASP A 126 22.04 31.78 -5.76
C ASP A 126 23.24 30.86 -5.99
N PHE A 127 23.13 29.96 -6.96
CA PHE A 127 24.30 29.19 -7.39
C PHE A 127 25.28 30.08 -8.16
N PRO A 128 26.57 29.74 -8.12
CA PRO A 128 27.55 30.32 -9.03
C PRO A 128 27.09 30.27 -10.49
N GLU A 129 27.41 31.32 -11.25
CA GLU A 129 26.97 31.53 -12.63
C GLU A 129 27.32 30.35 -13.54
N ASP A 130 28.49 29.72 -13.31
CA ASP A 130 28.95 28.55 -14.06
C ASP A 130 28.06 27.30 -13.85
N ILE A 131 27.46 27.14 -12.68
CA ILE A 131 26.51 26.05 -12.39
C ILE A 131 25.16 26.35 -13.04
N MET A 132 24.73 27.61 -13.02
CA MET A 132 23.47 28.03 -13.63
C MET A 132 23.51 27.89 -15.16
N GLU A 133 24.62 28.26 -15.78
CA GLU A 133 24.87 28.06 -17.21
C GLU A 133 24.88 26.56 -17.57
N GLU A 134 25.58 25.73 -16.79
CA GLU A 134 25.61 24.28 -17.02
C GLU A 134 24.21 23.64 -16.86
N LEU A 135 23.37 24.19 -15.97
CA LEU A 135 22.00 23.77 -15.75
C LEU A 135 21.08 24.15 -16.92
N SER A 136 21.20 25.37 -17.46
CA SER A 136 20.40 25.80 -18.62
C SER A 136 20.72 24.95 -19.85
N HIS A 137 21.99 24.60 -20.04
CA HIS A 137 22.49 23.82 -21.17
C HIS A 137 22.46 22.29 -20.97
N LEU A 138 21.79 21.78 -19.92
CA LEU A 138 21.67 20.33 -19.70
C LEU A 138 20.97 19.61 -20.87
N ASP A 139 20.04 20.30 -21.54
CA ASP A 139 19.26 19.74 -22.64
C ASP A 139 19.86 20.02 -24.02
N ASP A 140 20.80 20.96 -24.11
CA ASP A 140 21.33 21.50 -25.37
C ASP A 140 22.23 20.50 -26.11
N GLU A 141 22.90 19.61 -25.38
CA GLU A 141 23.58 18.46 -25.97
C GLU A 141 22.68 17.23 -25.87
N GLN A 142 21.92 16.93 -26.92
CA GLN A 142 21.70 15.52 -27.25
C GLN A 142 23.05 14.95 -27.66
N LEU A 143 23.84 14.49 -26.67
CA LEU A 143 24.93 13.57 -26.97
C LEU A 143 24.28 12.35 -27.60
N GLU A 144 24.53 12.16 -28.90
CA GLU A 144 24.14 10.96 -29.63
C GLU A 144 24.45 9.74 -28.74
N PRO A 145 23.55 8.73 -28.68
CA PRO A 145 23.81 7.53 -27.91
C PRO A 145 25.18 7.02 -28.33
N LYS A 146 26.12 6.94 -27.39
CA LYS A 146 27.43 6.37 -27.64
C LYS A 146 27.19 4.95 -28.14
N VAL A 147 27.31 4.72 -29.45
CA VAL A 147 27.17 3.39 -30.05
C VAL A 147 28.33 2.58 -29.50
N VAL A 148 28.07 1.85 -28.41
CA VAL A 148 29.01 0.84 -27.94
C VAL A 148 28.96 -0.23 -29.01
N ASN A 149 30.02 -0.30 -29.81
CA ASN A 149 30.19 -1.34 -30.79
C ASN A 149 30.29 -2.66 -30.03
N VAL A 150 29.18 -3.39 -29.85
CA VAL A 150 29.15 -4.74 -29.29
C VAL A 150 29.58 -5.72 -30.38
N ALA A 151 30.75 -5.47 -30.97
CA ALA A 151 31.43 -6.40 -31.86
C ALA A 151 32.51 -7.10 -31.03
N GLY A 152 32.14 -8.20 -30.39
CA GLY A 152 33.11 -9.10 -29.75
C GLY A 152 32.67 -9.70 -28.42
N ASN A 153 31.56 -10.45 -28.40
CA ASN A 153 31.48 -11.67 -27.59
C ASN A 153 30.29 -12.56 -28.00
N TYR A 154 30.33 -13.08 -29.23
CA TYR A 154 29.59 -14.29 -29.58
C TYR A 154 30.57 -15.45 -29.51
N ASN A 155 30.73 -16.04 -28.32
CA ASN A 155 31.27 -17.38 -28.14
C ASN A 155 30.99 -17.81 -26.69
N ASP A 156 29.73 -18.19 -26.44
CA ASP A 156 29.40 -19.16 -25.38
C ASP A 156 28.00 -19.73 -25.60
N ILE A 157 27.73 -20.14 -26.85
CA ILE A 157 26.60 -21.04 -27.14
C ILE A 157 27.18 -22.46 -27.19
N HIS A 158 27.28 -23.09 -26.03
CA HIS A 158 27.18 -24.55 -25.95
C HIS A 158 26.00 -24.88 -25.03
N ASP A 159 24.84 -24.86 -25.67
CA ASP A 159 23.57 -25.31 -25.13
C ASP A 159 23.62 -26.84 -24.98
N ASN A 160 23.52 -27.30 -23.74
CA ASN A 160 23.34 -28.70 -23.39
C ASN A 160 21.94 -29.14 -23.85
N SER A 161 21.81 -29.67 -25.06
CA SER A 161 20.65 -30.49 -25.44
C SER A 161 21.07 -31.74 -26.19
N SER A 162 21.34 -32.79 -25.43
CA SER A 162 21.26 -34.17 -25.90
C SER A 162 19.82 -34.47 -26.28
N VAL A 163 19.50 -34.36 -27.58
CA VAL A 163 18.24 -34.87 -28.14
C VAL A 163 18.42 -36.36 -28.42
N THR A 164 17.75 -37.19 -27.61
CA THR A 164 17.58 -38.63 -27.85
C THR A 164 16.42 -38.87 -28.83
N ARG A 165 16.71 -39.53 -29.95
CA ARG A 165 15.91 -40.48 -30.76
C ARG A 165 16.79 -40.79 -31.99
N ILE A 166 17.35 -41.97 -32.18
CA ILE A 166 16.74 -43.31 -32.31
C ILE A 166 17.61 -44.33 -31.57
#